data_AF-A0A9P6NHN1-F1
#
_entry.id   AF-A0A9P6NHN1-F1
#
_cell.length_a   1.000
_cell.length_b   1.000
_cell.length_c   1.000
_cell.angle_alpha   90.00
_cell.angle_beta   90.00
_cell.angle_gamma   90.00
#
_symmetry.space_group_name_H-M   'P 1'
#
loop_
_entity.id
_entity.type
_entity.pdbx_description
1 polymer ?
#
loop_
_entity_poly.entity_id
_entity_poly.type
_entity_poly.pdbx_seq_one_letter_code
_entity_poly.pdbx_strand_id
1 'polypeptide(L)'
;MEGHNVLTQQAFHITYSSTGSMPNVYAFGTLYDDMYQDLKDKYEYMANGTLPMLDFNQQLKHAPVQWQAGAFCQAEIISTCEEQCFYAIFDDLFNQGGELQKPVQLINVVIKDDHEEAILAGKALLEHCGHIKEWTDIDGELEGIFE
;
A
#
# COMPACT_ATOMS: atom_id res chain seq x y z
N MET A 1 0.94 -25.20 13.04
CA MET A 1 -0.52 -25.05 12.83
C MET A 1 -1.08 -23.87 13.66
N GLU A 2 -0.29 -22.81 13.89
CA GLU A 2 -0.68 -21.59 14.63
C GLU A 2 -0.01 -20.31 14.06
N GLY A 3 0.63 -20.39 12.90
CA GLY A 3 1.15 -19.21 12.18
C GLY A 3 0.19 -18.66 11.12
N HIS A 4 -0.73 -19.51 10.63
CA HIS A 4 -1.65 -19.15 9.55
C HIS A 4 -2.82 -18.26 10.02
N ASN A 5 -3.23 -18.37 11.29
CA ASN A 5 -4.29 -17.54 11.86
C ASN A 5 -3.88 -16.08 12.11
N VAL A 6 -2.59 -15.77 12.12
CA VAL A 6 -2.09 -14.40 12.34
C VAL A 6 -2.14 -13.57 11.06
N LEU A 7 -2.08 -14.22 9.88
CA LEU A 7 -2.19 -13.54 8.58
C LEU A 7 -3.66 -13.36 8.14
N THR A 8 -4.58 -14.20 8.61
CA THR A 8 -6.02 -14.08 8.28
C THR A 8 -6.73 -13.00 9.09
N GLN A 9 -6.13 -12.49 10.18
CA GLN A 9 -6.62 -11.34 10.95
C GLN A 9 -5.99 -10.01 10.52
N GLN A 10 -5.60 -9.88 9.25
CA GLN A 10 -5.27 -8.57 8.71
C GLN A 10 -6.58 -7.78 8.59
N ALA A 11 -6.95 -7.11 9.68
CA ALA A 11 -7.68 -5.85 9.69
C ALA A 11 -6.69 -4.74 9.34
N PHE A 12 -7.09 -3.72 8.58
CA PHE A 12 -6.22 -2.56 8.41
C PHE A 12 -6.14 -1.87 9.77
N HIS A 13 -4.92 -1.75 10.29
CA HIS A 13 -4.66 -0.95 11.46
C HIS A 13 -4.69 0.52 11.03
N ILE A 14 -5.81 1.20 11.25
CA ILE A 14 -5.79 2.66 11.29
C ILE A 14 -5.30 3.04 12.69
N THR A 15 -4.00 2.90 12.90
CA THR A 15 -3.34 3.25 14.16
C THR A 15 -2.99 4.72 14.17
N TYR A 16 -3.80 5.52 14.88
CA TYR A 16 -3.37 6.83 15.36
C TYR A 16 -3.59 6.89 16.87
N SER A 17 -2.49 6.86 17.62
CA SER A 17 -2.49 6.95 19.08
C SER A 17 -2.57 8.41 19.51
N SER A 18 -3.76 8.90 19.84
CA SER A 18 -3.88 9.99 20.81
C SER A 18 -3.68 9.36 22.20
N THR A 19 -2.51 9.62 22.80
CA THR A 19 -2.12 9.30 24.19
C THR A 19 -3.13 8.45 24.98
N GLY A 20 -3.02 7.12 24.87
CA GLY A 20 -3.69 6.16 25.77
C GLY A 20 -5.04 5.58 25.34
N SER A 21 -5.54 5.90 24.15
CA SER A 21 -6.75 5.26 23.59
C SER A 21 -6.42 4.03 22.72
N MET A 22 -7.29 3.01 22.74
CA MET A 22 -7.15 1.83 21.87
C MET A 22 -7.37 2.25 20.40
N PRO A 23 -6.58 1.72 19.44
CA PRO A 23 -6.72 2.06 18.04
C PRO A 23 -8.07 1.58 17.48
N ASN A 24 -8.63 2.33 16.52
CA ASN A 24 -9.80 1.88 15.78
C ASN A 24 -9.35 0.85 14.73
N VAL A 25 -9.92 -0.35 14.79
CA VAL A 25 -9.53 -1.47 13.93
C VAL A 25 -10.72 -1.87 13.07
N TYR A 26 -10.51 -1.88 11.75
CA TYR A 26 -11.54 -2.26 10.77
C TYR A 26 -11.05 -3.41 9.89
N ALA A 27 -11.93 -4.36 9.59
CA ALA A 27 -11.62 -5.42 8.65
C ALA A 27 -11.38 -4.86 7.24
N PHE A 28 -10.50 -5.49 6.47
CA PHE A 28 -10.37 -5.17 5.05
C PHE A 28 -11.70 -5.41 4.33
N GLY A 29 -11.99 -4.61 3.30
CA GLY A 29 -13.29 -4.60 2.63
C GLY A 29 -14.36 -3.72 3.30
N THR A 30 -14.14 -3.24 4.52
CA THR A 30 -15.00 -2.20 5.12
C THR A 30 -14.92 -0.93 4.26
N LEU A 31 -16.06 -0.31 3.96
CA LEU A 31 -16.09 0.87 3.10
C LEU A 31 -15.46 2.08 3.82
N TYR A 32 -14.76 2.93 3.06
CA TYR A 32 -14.22 4.16 3.62
C TYR A 32 -15.31 5.11 4.12
N ASP A 33 -16.48 5.14 3.49
CA ASP A 33 -17.64 5.91 3.96
C ASP A 33 -18.12 5.39 5.33
N ASP A 34 -18.23 4.08 5.51
CA ASP A 34 -18.63 3.50 6.81
C ASP A 34 -17.65 3.90 7.92
N MET A 35 -16.34 3.85 7.65
CA MET A 35 -15.31 4.32 8.58
C MET A 35 -15.42 5.83 8.85
N TYR A 36 -15.70 6.63 7.81
CA TYR A 36 -15.87 8.07 7.94
C TYR A 36 -17.08 8.40 8.83
N GLN A 37 -18.22 7.76 8.59
CA GLN A 37 -19.44 7.96 9.39
C GLN A 37 -19.26 7.56 10.85
N ASP A 38 -18.46 6.53 11.16
CA ASP A 38 -18.16 6.10 12.53
C ASP A 38 -17.27 7.09 13.29
N LEU A 39 -16.37 7.78 12.57
CA LEU A 39 -15.37 8.66 13.18
C LEU A 39 -15.72 10.16 13.13
N LYS A 40 -16.62 10.60 12.24
CA LYS A 40 -16.87 12.03 11.94
C LYS A 40 -17.24 12.90 13.15
N ASP A 41 -17.89 12.32 14.15
CA ASP A 41 -18.40 13.08 15.31
C ASP A 41 -17.31 13.36 16.35
N LYS A 42 -16.12 12.75 16.23
CA LYS A 42 -15.01 12.96 17.16
C LYS A 42 -14.00 13.93 16.57
N TYR A 43 -13.87 15.09 17.21
CA TYR A 43 -12.96 16.18 16.80
C TYR A 43 -11.50 15.73 16.63
N GLU A 44 -11.05 14.75 17.41
CA GLU A 44 -9.69 14.21 17.33
C GLU A 44 -9.31 13.72 15.93
N TYR A 45 -10.24 13.09 15.19
CA TYR A 45 -9.98 12.56 13.86
C TYR A 45 -9.99 13.63 12.77
N MET A 46 -10.61 14.78 13.04
CA MET A 46 -10.47 15.97 12.20
C MET A 46 -9.11 16.62 12.45
N ALA A 47 -8.72 16.76 13.72
CA ALA A 47 -7.49 17.44 14.12
C ALA A 47 -6.21 16.69 13.69
N ASN A 48 -6.26 15.36 13.62
CA ASN A 48 -5.12 14.53 13.25
C ASN A 48 -5.06 14.16 11.75
N GLY A 49 -5.99 14.64 10.93
CA GLY A 49 -6.01 14.37 9.49
C GLY A 49 -6.62 13.03 9.06
N THR A 50 -7.13 12.21 9.99
CA THR A 50 -7.76 10.91 9.65
C THR A 50 -9.02 11.10 8.79
N LEU A 51 -9.91 12.03 9.15
CA LEU A 51 -11.14 12.29 8.39
C LEU A 51 -10.86 12.81 6.98
N PRO A 52 -9.98 13.83 6.77
CA PRO A 52 -9.54 14.21 5.44
C PRO A 52 -8.95 13.07 4.62
N MET A 53 -8.17 12.18 5.24
CA MET A 53 -7.56 11.03 4.57
C MET A 53 -8.60 9.98 4.16
N LEU A 54 -9.60 9.69 5.00
CA LEU A 54 -10.73 8.82 4.64
C LEU A 54 -11.57 9.42 3.52
N ASP A 55 -11.84 10.73 3.56
CA ASP A 55 -12.58 11.45 2.52
C ASP A 55 -11.86 11.46 1.17
N PHE A 56 -10.53 11.58 1.18
CA PHE A 56 -9.72 11.42 -0.02
C PHE A 56 -9.76 9.96 -0.53
N ASN A 57 -9.58 8.99 0.36
CA ASN A 57 -9.53 7.58 -0.01
C ASN A 57 -10.83 7.07 -0.64
N GLN A 58 -12.00 7.49 -0.14
CA GLN A 58 -13.29 7.09 -0.71
C GLN A 58 -13.51 7.60 -2.14
N GLN A 59 -12.87 8.73 -2.52
CA GLN A 59 -12.90 9.24 -3.89
C GLN A 59 -11.99 8.41 -4.82
N LEU A 60 -10.95 7.78 -4.27
CA LEU A 60 -9.99 6.98 -5.02
C LEU A 60 -10.43 5.52 -5.16
N LYS A 61 -10.93 4.89 -4.08
CA LYS A 61 -11.40 3.50 -4.06
C LYS A 61 -12.43 3.28 -2.95
N HIS A 62 -13.35 2.33 -3.14
CA HIS A 62 -14.46 2.11 -2.18
C HIS A 62 -14.03 1.53 -0.84
N ALA A 63 -13.05 0.63 -0.83
CA ALA A 63 -12.59 -0.05 0.38
C ALA A 63 -11.09 -0.39 0.29
N PRO A 64 -10.44 -0.59 1.44
CA PRO A 64 -9.11 -1.17 1.48
C PRO A 64 -9.13 -2.64 1.01
N VAL A 65 -8.12 -3.06 0.26
CA VAL A 65 -8.01 -4.42 -0.31
C VAL A 65 -6.73 -5.09 0.19
N GLN A 66 -6.80 -6.38 0.52
CA GLN A 66 -5.64 -7.18 0.92
C GLN A 66 -4.82 -7.55 -0.31
N TRP A 67 -3.50 -7.55 -0.18
CA TRP A 67 -2.59 -8.00 -1.23
C TRP A 67 -2.98 -9.39 -1.75
N GLN A 68 -3.19 -10.35 -0.85
CA GLN A 68 -3.49 -11.74 -1.20
C GLN A 68 -4.87 -11.93 -1.82
N ALA A 69 -5.80 -10.99 -1.61
CA ALA A 69 -7.16 -11.06 -2.13
C ALA A 69 -7.35 -10.34 -3.47
N GLY A 70 -6.38 -9.50 -3.88
CA GLY A 70 -6.45 -8.79 -5.14
C GLY A 70 -5.88 -9.60 -6.29
N ALA A 71 -6.49 -9.46 -7.47
CA ALA A 71 -5.99 -10.05 -8.71
C ALA A 71 -4.79 -9.25 -9.26
N PHE A 72 -3.67 -9.26 -8.53
CA PHE A 72 -2.45 -8.54 -8.90
C PHE A 72 -1.54 -9.30 -9.85
N CYS A 73 -1.95 -10.50 -10.29
CA CYS A 73 -1.19 -11.37 -11.18
C CYS A 73 -0.85 -10.74 -12.55
N GLN A 74 -1.33 -9.54 -12.85
CA GLN A 74 -1.06 -8.81 -14.10
C GLN A 74 -0.19 -7.55 -13.90
N ALA A 75 0.21 -7.22 -12.67
CA ALA A 75 1.03 -6.03 -12.42
C ALA A 75 2.47 -6.25 -12.92
N GLU A 76 2.99 -5.30 -13.69
CA GLU A 76 4.38 -5.29 -14.15
C GLU A 76 5.30 -4.63 -13.13
N ILE A 77 4.78 -3.63 -12.41
CA ILE A 77 5.50 -2.87 -11.37
C ILE A 77 4.65 -2.89 -10.10
N ILE A 78 5.29 -3.24 -8.98
CA ILE A 78 4.71 -3.16 -7.65
C ILE A 78 5.58 -2.24 -6.81
N SER A 79 4.96 -1.25 -6.17
CA SER A 79 5.64 -0.37 -5.23
C SER A 79 5.15 -0.59 -3.81
N THR A 80 6.08 -0.61 -2.86
CA THR A 80 5.80 -0.64 -1.43
C THR A 80 6.31 0.62 -0.76
N CYS A 81 5.63 1.03 0.31
CA CYS A 81 5.99 2.23 1.08
C CYS A 81 6.84 1.91 2.33
N GLU A 82 6.96 0.62 2.68
CA GLU A 82 7.64 0.13 3.87
C GLU A 82 8.40 -1.16 3.57
N GLU A 83 9.56 -1.32 4.22
CA GLU A 83 10.43 -2.49 4.03
C GLU A 83 9.76 -3.81 4.45
N GLN A 84 8.93 -3.79 5.50
CA GLN A 84 8.20 -4.98 5.94
C GLN A 84 7.19 -5.44 4.89
N CYS A 85 6.51 -4.49 4.24
CA CYS A 85 5.60 -4.79 3.14
C CYS A 85 6.35 -5.34 1.92
N PHE A 86 7.54 -4.80 1.64
CA PHE A 86 8.41 -5.31 0.57
C PHE A 86 8.73 -6.79 0.75
N TYR A 87 9.24 -7.20 1.92
CA TYR A 87 9.56 -8.62 2.15
C TYR A 87 8.33 -9.51 2.13
N ALA A 88 7.20 -9.05 2.69
CA ALA A 88 5.95 -9.81 2.67
C ALA A 88 5.46 -10.10 1.24
N ILE A 89 5.55 -9.11 0.35
CA ILE A 89 5.18 -9.27 -1.07
C ILE A 89 6.23 -10.10 -1.81
N PHE A 90 7.52 -9.87 -1.54
CA PHE A 90 8.60 -10.64 -2.14
C PHE A 90 8.45 -12.14 -1.86
N ASP A 91 8.21 -12.51 -0.60
CA ASP A 91 8.00 -13.90 -0.20
C ASP A 91 6.75 -14.48 -0.87
N ASP A 92 5.66 -13.72 -0.97
CA ASP A 92 4.43 -14.18 -1.63
C ASP A 92 4.64 -14.42 -3.14
N LEU A 93 5.29 -13.48 -3.84
CA LEU A 93 5.63 -13.62 -5.26
C LEU A 93 6.58 -14.79 -5.51
N PHE A 94 7.58 -14.98 -4.64
CA PHE A 94 8.53 -16.07 -4.73
C PHE A 94 7.85 -17.43 -4.53
N ASN A 95 6.90 -17.52 -3.60
CA ASN A 95 6.19 -18.76 -3.28
C ASN A 95 5.05 -19.09 -4.26
N GLN A 96 4.43 -18.09 -4.91
CA GLN A 96 3.37 -18.32 -5.90
C GLN A 96 3.86 -19.01 -7.18
N GLY A 97 5.17 -19.10 -7.42
CA GLY A 97 5.73 -19.94 -8.48
C GLY A 97 5.47 -19.45 -9.91
N GLY A 98 5.11 -18.16 -10.08
CA GLY A 98 5.05 -17.47 -11.37
C GLY A 98 4.10 -18.10 -12.39
N GLU A 99 2.78 -17.98 -12.20
CA GLU A 99 1.78 -18.53 -13.12
C GLU A 99 1.94 -18.04 -14.57
N LEU A 100 2.34 -16.78 -14.77
CA LEU A 100 2.45 -16.16 -16.09
C LEU A 100 3.88 -16.13 -16.65
N GLN A 101 4.88 -16.56 -15.87
CA GLN A 101 6.32 -16.44 -16.21
C GLN A 101 6.74 -15.03 -16.69
N LYS A 102 6.02 -13.99 -16.24
CA LYS A 102 6.36 -12.61 -16.54
C LYS A 102 7.24 -12.04 -15.42
N PRO A 103 8.31 -11.31 -15.75
CA PRO A 103 9.05 -10.57 -14.74
C PRO A 103 8.15 -9.50 -14.12
N VAL A 104 8.33 -9.28 -12.82
CA VAL A 104 7.65 -8.23 -12.07
C VAL A 104 8.71 -7.43 -11.32
N GLN A 105 8.67 -6.12 -11.46
CA GLN A 105 9.58 -5.22 -10.76
C GLN A 105 8.97 -4.85 -9.40
N LEU A 106 9.66 -5.20 -8.31
CA LEU A 106 9.27 -4.83 -6.96
C LEU A 106 10.18 -3.72 -6.45
N ILE A 107 9.62 -2.56 -6.10
CA ILE A 107 10.37 -1.37 -5.67
C ILE A 107 9.87 -0.93 -4.30
N ASN A 108 10.78 -0.82 -3.33
CA ASN A 108 10.48 -0.19 -2.06
C ASN A 108 10.84 1.30 -2.10
N VAL A 109 9.86 2.17 -1.86
CA VAL A 109 10.07 3.60 -1.65
C VAL A 109 9.77 3.87 -0.20
N VAL A 110 10.79 4.13 0.62
CA VAL A 110 10.57 4.44 2.03
C VAL A 110 9.99 5.86 2.12
N ILE A 111 8.70 5.95 2.41
CA ILE A 111 7.99 7.23 2.59
C ILE A 111 7.84 7.47 4.09
N LYS A 112 8.11 8.69 4.54
CA LYS A 112 7.74 9.11 5.90
C LYS A 112 6.22 9.28 5.98
N ASP A 113 5.65 9.10 7.16
CA ASP A 113 4.21 9.28 7.44
C ASP A 113 3.84 10.78 7.47
N ASP A 114 4.09 11.46 6.36
CA ASP A 114 3.78 12.85 6.10
C ASP A 114 3.12 12.98 4.72
N HIS A 115 2.13 13.87 4.63
CA HIS A 115 1.35 14.04 3.41
C HIS A 115 2.18 14.59 2.24
N GLU A 116 3.14 15.48 2.50
CA GLU A 116 3.96 16.10 1.45
C GLU A 116 4.94 15.07 0.84
N GLU A 117 5.56 14.26 1.69
CA GLU A 117 6.48 13.19 1.27
C GLU A 117 5.75 12.12 0.45
N ALA A 118 4.51 11.76 0.83
CA ALA A 118 3.70 10.82 0.07
C ALA A 118 3.36 11.33 -1.33
N ILE A 119 3.05 12.63 -1.47
CA ILE A 119 2.81 13.26 -2.78
C ILE A 119 4.08 13.25 -3.62
N LEU A 120 5.23 13.59 -3.03
CA LEU A 120 6.51 13.62 -3.74
C LEU A 120 6.90 12.21 -4.23
N ALA A 121 6.79 11.21 -3.35
CA ALA A 121 7.03 9.82 -3.70
C ALA A 121 6.08 9.32 -4.80
N GLY A 122 4.80 9.67 -4.74
CA GLY A 122 3.83 9.34 -5.78
C GLY A 122 4.21 9.94 -7.15
N LYS A 123 4.71 11.17 -7.18
CA LYS A 123 5.21 11.81 -8.41
C LYS A 123 6.46 11.12 -8.95
N ALA A 124 7.41 10.81 -8.09
CA ALA A 124 8.64 10.10 -8.47
C ALA A 124 8.35 8.70 -9.04
N LEU A 125 7.41 7.97 -8.42
CA LEU A 125 6.95 6.68 -8.94
C LEU A 125 6.29 6.82 -10.30
N LEU A 126 5.48 7.85 -10.51
CA LEU A 126 4.83 8.10 -11.80
C LEU A 126 5.85 8.39 -12.91
N GLU A 127 6.86 9.21 -12.60
CA GLU A 127 7.97 9.51 -13.52
C GLU A 127 8.77 8.25 -13.85
N HIS A 128 9.10 7.44 -12.84
CA HIS A 128 9.78 6.15 -13.04
C HIS A 128 8.99 5.19 -13.91
N CYS A 129 7.68 5.04 -13.67
CA CYS A 129 6.79 4.25 -14.51
C CYS A 129 6.73 4.80 -15.96
N GLY A 130 6.89 6.11 -16.12
CA GLY A 130 6.98 6.76 -17.44
C GLY A 130 8.23 6.32 -18.19
N HIS A 131 9.39 6.40 -17.55
CA HIS A 131 10.66 5.99 -18.15
C HIS A 131 10.68 4.49 -18.52
N ILE A 132 10.16 3.62 -17.64
CA ILE A 132 10.10 2.17 -17.92
C ILE A 132 9.29 1.86 -19.19
N LYS A 133 8.25 2.63 -19.49
CA LYS A 133 7.46 2.44 -20.73
C LYS A 133 8.22 2.79 -22.00
N GLU A 134 9.22 3.66 -21.89
CA GLU A 134 10.05 4.07 -23.03
C GLU A 134 11.23 3.12 -23.25
N TRP A 135 11.58 2.32 -22.24
CA TRP A 135 12.68 1.38 -22.33
C TRP A 135 12.35 0.21 -23.26
N THR A 136 13.23 0.00 -24.24
CA THR A 136 13.22 -1.17 -25.11
C THR A 136 13.93 -2.39 -24.51
N ASP A 137 14.87 -2.16 -23.59
CA ASP A 137 15.59 -3.20 -22.84
C ASP A 137 15.64 -2.81 -21.36
N ILE A 138 14.71 -3.37 -20.58
CA ILE A 138 14.55 -3.03 -19.17
C ILE A 138 15.77 -3.46 -18.35
N ASP A 139 16.34 -4.63 -18.64
CA ASP A 139 17.44 -5.19 -17.85
C ASP A 139 18.72 -4.35 -18.03
N GLY A 140 19.04 -3.96 -19.26
CA GLY A 140 20.21 -3.13 -19.57
C GLY A 140 20.11 -1.70 -19.04
N GLU A 141 18.93 -1.08 -19.12
CA GLU A 141 18.71 0.29 -18.63
C GLU A 141 18.64 0.34 -17.09
N LEU A 142 18.17 -0.73 -16.43
CA LEU A 142 18.19 -0.83 -14.96
C LEU A 142 19.61 -0.87 -14.41
N GLU A 143 20.53 -1.61 -15.03
CA GLU A 143 21.93 -1.63 -14.61
C GLU A 143 22.56 -0.22 -14.62
N GLY A 144 22.19 0.61 -15.60
CA GLY A 144 22.67 1.99 -15.72
C GLY A 144 22.11 2.99 -14.69
N ILE A 145 21.03 2.65 -13.97
CA ILE A 145 20.48 3.50 -12.90
C ILE A 145 21.24 3.35 -11.58
N PHE A 146 21.78 2.17 -11.33
CA PHE A 146 22.42 1.85 -10.04
C PHE A 146 23.95 2.10 -10.02
N GLU A 147 24.52 2.61 -11.13
CA GLU A 147 25.90 3.15 -11.21
C GLU A 147 25.95 4.65 -10.85
#